data_AF-A0A957X5W4-F1
#
_entry.id   AF-A0A957X5W4-F1
#
_cell.length_a   1.000
_cell.length_b   1.000
_cell.length_c   1.000
_cell.angle_alpha   90.00
_cell.angle_beta   90.00
_cell.angle_gamma   90.00
#
_symmetry.space_group_name_H-M   'P 1'
#
loop_
_entity.id
_entity.type
_entity.pdbx_description
1 polymer ?
#
loop_
_entity_poly.entity_id
_entity_poly.type
_entity_poly.pdbx_seq_one_letter_code
_entity_poly.pdbx_strand_id
1 'polypeptide(L)' 'METPMALNPIMLEVLWNRLLSVANEQQVALMRPAFSTIVRESQDLACGVFDTRGHMLAHWLTG' A
#
# COMPACT_ATOMS: atom_id res chain seq x y z
N MET A 1 6.05 9.81 -30.15
CA MET A 1 5.75 10.45 -28.86
C MET A 1 4.63 9.63 -28.26
N GLU A 2 4.95 8.75 -27.30
CA GLU A 2 3.93 7.90 -26.66
C GLU A 2 2.92 8.82 -25.96
N THR A 3 1.66 8.77 -26.40
CA THR A 3 0.57 9.43 -25.70
C THR A 3 0.51 8.84 -24.30
N PRO A 4 0.52 9.65 -23.22
CA PRO A 4 0.31 9.09 -21.89
C PRO A 4 -0.99 8.29 -21.95
N MET A 5 -0.91 7.02 -21.58
CA MET A 5 -2.04 6.10 -21.59
C MET A 5 -3.15 6.77 -20.78
N ALA A 6 -4.18 7.27 -21.46
CA ALA A 6 -5.25 7.98 -20.79
C ALA A 6 -5.86 7.01 -19.78
N LEU A 7 -5.70 7.33 -18.49
CA LEU A 7 -6.25 6.53 -17.40
C LEU A 7 -7.77 6.54 -17.55
N ASN A 8 -8.30 5.46 -18.12
CA ASN A 8 -9.75 5.28 -18.16
C ASN A 8 -10.23 4.88 -16.74
N PRO A 9 -11.50 5.12 -16.41
CA PRO A 9 -12.02 4.88 -15.06
C PRO A 9 -11.83 3.43 -14.58
N ILE A 10 -11.92 2.45 -15.48
CA ILE A 10 -11.77 1.02 -15.15
C ILE A 10 -10.30 0.72 -14.80
N MET A 11 -9.36 1.23 -15.60
CA MET A 11 -7.93 1.05 -15.33
C MET A 11 -7.51 1.73 -14.05
N LEU A 12 -8.05 2.93 -13.77
CA LEU A 12 -7.80 3.62 -12.51
C LEU A 12 -8.27 2.77 -11.33
N GLU A 13 -9.48 2.22 -11.38
CA GLU A 13 -10.03 1.35 -10.34
C GLU A 13 -9.19 0.09 -10.14
N VAL A 14 -8.74 -0.55 -11.23
CA VAL A 14 -7.87 -1.74 -11.15
C VAL A 14 -6.52 -1.39 -10.51
N LEU A 15 -5.89 -0.30 -10.91
CA LEU A 15 -4.61 0.13 -10.36
C LEU A 15 -4.75 0.53 -8.89
N TRP A 16 -5.83 1.21 -8.54
CA TRP A 16 -6.16 1.58 -7.16
C TRP A 16 -6.30 0.35 -6.26
N ASN A 17 -7.10 -0.63 -6.68
CA ASN A 17 -7.27 -1.89 -5.94
C ASN A 17 -5.95 -2.66 -5.79
N ARG A 18 -5.07 -2.62 -6.80
CA ARG A 18 -3.73 -3.25 -6.70
C ARG A 18 -2.83 -2.53 -5.71
N LEU A 19 -2.82 -1.20 -5.68
CA LEU A 19 -2.04 -0.43 -4.71
C LEU A 19 -2.49 -0.72 -3.28
N LEU A 20 -3.80 -0.82 -3.05
CA LEU A 20 -4.36 -1.21 -1.75
C LEU A 20 -3.97 -2.65 -1.37
N SER A 21 -4.05 -3.59 -2.31
CA SER A 21 -3.63 -4.99 -2.07
C SER A 21 -2.17 -5.07 -1.65
N VAL A 22 -1.29 -4.35 -2.34
CA VAL A 22 0.15 -4.30 -2.01
C VAL A 22 0.36 -3.72 -0.62
N ALA A 23 -0.30 -2.61 -0.27
CA ALA A 23 -0.17 -2.01 1.05
C ALA A 23 -0.64 -2.95 2.18
N ASN A 24 -1.73 -3.69 1.97
CA ASN A 24 -2.22 -4.69 2.92
C ASN A 24 -1.26 -5.88 3.07
N GLU A 25 -0.68 -6.36 1.97
CA GLU A 25 0.33 -7.42 2.01
C GLU A 25 1.59 -6.98 2.76
N GLN A 26 2.02 -5.72 2.62
CA GLN A 26 3.16 -5.15 3.34
C GLN A 26 2.97 -5.17 4.86
N GLN A 27 1.78 -4.80 5.35
CA GLN A 27 1.42 -4.91 6.78
C GLN A 27 1.67 -6.33 7.29
N VAL A 28 1.09 -7.33 6.63
CA VAL A 28 1.20 -8.74 7.05
C VAL A 28 2.64 -9.25 6.92
N ALA A 29 3.34 -8.87 5.86
CA ALA A 29 4.73 -9.25 5.63
C ALA A 29 5.67 -8.68 6.69
N LEU A 30 5.42 -7.48 7.22
CA LEU A 30 6.22 -6.85 8.27
C LEU A 30 5.88 -7.38 9.67
N MET A 31 4.63 -7.80 9.92
CA MET A 31 4.25 -8.41 11.19
C MET A 31 4.88 -9.79 11.41
N ARG A 32 5.00 -10.61 10.36
CA ARG A 32 5.50 -12.00 10.47
C ARG A 32 6.92 -12.13 11.03
N PRO A 33 7.92 -11.35 10.59
CA PRO A 33 9.27 -11.37 11.14
C PRO A 33 9.49 -10.40 12.31
N ALA A 34 8.45 -9.70 12.79
CA ALA A 34 8.61 -8.71 13.84
C ALA A 34 9.11 -9.35 15.15
N PHE A 35 10.34 -9.01 15.55
CA PHE A 35 10.92 -9.41 16.83
C PHE A 35 10.27 -8.68 18.01
N SER A 36 9.78 -7.46 17.79
CA SER A 36 9.09 -6.66 18.81
C SER A 36 7.68 -7.20 19.04
N THR A 37 7.39 -7.57 20.29
CA THR A 37 6.04 -7.95 20.73
C THR A 37 5.04 -6.81 20.56
N ILE A 38 5.45 -5.53 20.70
CA ILE A 38 4.58 -4.38 20.47
C ILE A 38 4.12 -4.34 19.00
N VAL A 39 5.04 -4.55 18.06
CA VAL A 39 4.71 -4.58 16.62
C VAL A 39 3.88 -5.81 16.27
N ARG A 40 4.19 -6.97 16.87
CA ARG A 40 3.51 -8.23 16.56
C ARG A 40 2.11 -8.34 17.16
N GLU A 41 1.91 -7.85 18.38
CA GLU A 41 0.68 -8.04 19.15
C GLU A 41 -0.19 -6.78 19.18
N SER A 42 0.43 -5.60 19.30
CA SER A 42 -0.30 -4.33 19.30
C SER A 42 -0.47 -3.72 17.91
N GLN A 43 0.16 -4.32 16.89
CA GLN A 43 0.14 -3.84 15.49
C GLN A 43 0.54 -2.37 15.34
N ASP A 44 1.43 -1.89 16.22
CA ASP A 44 1.91 -0.51 16.20
C ASP A 44 2.96 -0.34 15.08
N LEU A 45 2.47 -0.35 13.84
CA LEU A 45 3.24 -0.18 12.63
C LEU A 45 2.37 0.44 11.54
N ALA A 46 3.02 1.10 10.60
CA ALA A 46 2.35 1.73 9.47
C ALA A 46 3.06 1.41 8.14
N CYS A 47 2.28 1.06 7.12
CA CYS A 47 2.76 0.71 5.79
C CYS A 47 2.13 1.60 4.72
N GLY A 48 2.94 2.34 3.95
CA GLY A 48 2.44 3.23 2.91
C GLY A 48 3.20 3.08 1.59
N VAL A 49 2.47 3.25 0.49
CA VAL A 49 3.03 3.42 -0.85
C VAL A 49 3.10 4.90 -1.16
N PHE A 50 4.27 5.38 -1.58
CA PHE A 50 4.53 6.79 -1.86
C PHE A 50 5.00 6.98 -3.31
N ASP A 51 4.69 8.13 -3.90
CA ASP A 51 5.31 8.55 -5.15
C ASP A 51 6.75 9.03 -4.93
N THR A 52 7.48 9.30 -6.01
CA THR A 52 8.87 9.78 -5.95
C THR A 52 9.01 11.19 -5.35
N ARG A 53 7.88 11.89 -5.13
CA ARG A 53 7.81 13.22 -4.52
C ARG A 53 7.41 13.16 -3.04
N GLY A 54 7.15 11.96 -2.51
CA GLY A 54 6.76 11.74 -1.12
C GLY A 54 5.25 11.87 -0.85
N HIS A 55 4.40 11.96 -1.87
CA HIS A 55 2.96 11.90 -1.66
C HIS A 55 2.52 10.46 -1.39
N MET A 56 1.74 10.26 -0.34
CA MET A 56 1.14 8.96 -0.04
C MET A 56 0.06 8.64 -1.07
N LEU A 57 0.22 7.53 -1.77
CA LEU A 57 -0.72 7.03 -2.78
C LEU A 57 -1.70 6.02 -2.17
N ALA A 58 -1.22 5.16 -1.29
CA ALA A 58 -2.03 4.15 -0.61
C ALA A 58 -1.42 3.83 0.75
N HIS A 59 -2.25 3.35 1.67
CA HIS A 59 -1.86 2.78 2.95
C HIS A 59 -2.72 1.54 3.20
N TRP A 60 -2.28 0.67 4.10
CA TRP A 60 -3.10 -0.47 4.53
C TRP A 60 -4.43 0.05 5.08
N LEU A 61 -5.49 -0.71 4.82
CA LEU A 61 -6.80 -0.39 5.36
C LEU A 61 -6.96 -1.12 6.70
N THR A 62 -7.23 -0.38 7.78
CA THR A 62 -7.67 -0.96 9.05
C THR A 62 -9.15 -1.34 8.94
N GLY A 63 -9.43 -2.63 9.12
CA GLY A 63 -10.78 -3.18 9.31
C GLY A 63 -11.01 -3.53 10.77
#